data_AF-A0A420Y190-F1
#
_entry.id   AF-A0A420Y190-F1
#
_cell.length_a   1.000
_cell.length_b   1.000
_cell.length_c   1.000
_cell.angle_alpha   90.00
_cell.angle_beta   90.00
_cell.angle_gamma   90.00
#
_symmetry.space_group_name_H-M   'P 1'
#
loop_
_entity.id
_entity.type
_entity.pdbx_description
1 polymer ?
#
loop_
_entity_poly.entity_id
_entity_poly.type
_entity_poly.pdbx_seq_one_letter_code
_entity_poly.pdbx_strand_id
1 'polypeptide(L)'
;MVQGKMKDGLQPTGPVFTFVDVRDVALAHVRAMELPETGGKRFYLVAEHFSNKKIADIIKAEFPQLKKRLPDVESEDDIPQKVYGFDNERSREMLGIEYRSLKTSVVDTVRSILDFDKTGVIG
;
A
#
# COMPACT_ATOMS: atom_id res chain seq x y z
N MET A 1 12.76 -0.40 -1.77
CA MET A 1 12.62 -0.71 -3.21
C MET A 1 13.08 0.44 -4.12
N VAL A 2 12.42 1.61 -4.13
CA VAL A 2 12.74 2.74 -5.05
C VAL A 2 14.21 3.19 -5.00
N GLN A 3 14.81 3.17 -3.80
CA GLN A 3 16.22 3.52 -3.56
C GLN A 3 17.24 2.40 -3.88
N GLY A 4 16.82 1.23 -4.36
CA GLY A 4 17.75 0.11 -4.66
C GLY A 4 18.20 -0.73 -3.47
N LYS A 5 17.81 -0.39 -2.24
CA LYS A 5 18.21 -1.11 -1.00
C LYS A 5 17.69 -2.56 -0.91
N MET A 6 16.82 -2.98 -1.82
CA MET A 6 16.24 -4.33 -1.88
C MET A 6 16.58 -5.02 -3.21
N LYS A 7 17.65 -4.61 -3.90
CA LYS A 7 18.05 -5.18 -5.19
C LYS A 7 18.51 -6.64 -5.07
N ASP A 8 19.06 -7.03 -3.92
CA ASP A 8 19.63 -8.37 -3.72
C ASP A 8 18.58 -9.39 -3.22
N GLY A 9 17.34 -8.93 -2.98
CA GLY A 9 16.23 -9.76 -2.54
C GLY A 9 15.14 -8.96 -1.83
N LEU A 10 13.90 -9.41 -1.96
CA LEU A 10 12.77 -8.84 -1.21
C LEU A 10 12.81 -9.34 0.23
N GLN A 11 12.54 -8.44 1.18
CA GLN A 11 12.30 -8.83 2.57
C GLN A 11 10.95 -9.53 2.69
N PRO A 12 10.74 -10.39 3.70
CA PRO A 12 9.43 -10.94 4.00
C PRO A 12 8.39 -9.82 4.25
N THR A 13 7.18 -10.00 3.75
CA THR A 13 6.01 -9.15 4.00
C THR A 13 5.39 -9.46 5.36
N GLY A 14 5.30 -10.74 5.71
CA GLY A 14 4.59 -11.21 6.89
C GLY A 14 5.08 -10.63 8.23
N PRO A 15 4.29 -10.76 9.31
CA PRO A 15 3.10 -11.61 9.41
C PRO A 15 1.77 -10.92 9.03
N VAL A 16 1.78 -9.63 8.67
CA VAL A 16 0.58 -8.86 8.36
C VAL A 16 0.54 -8.53 6.86
N PHE A 17 -0.50 -9.00 6.18
CA PHE A 17 -0.62 -8.89 4.73
C PHE A 17 -1.69 -7.90 4.28
N THR A 18 -2.29 -7.11 5.18
CA THR A 18 -3.35 -6.16 4.84
C THR A 18 -2.79 -4.76 4.59
N PHE A 19 -3.36 -4.08 3.59
CA PHE A 19 -2.93 -2.75 3.16
C PHE A 19 -4.11 -1.77 3.11
N VAL A 20 -3.85 -0.49 3.35
CA VAL A 20 -4.78 0.63 3.09
C VAL A 20 -3.98 1.88 2.70
N ASP A 21 -4.51 2.69 1.78
CA ASP A 21 -3.91 3.97 1.38
C ASP A 21 -4.08 5.02 2.49
N VAL A 22 -3.02 5.79 2.76
CA VAL A 22 -3.02 6.81 3.83
C VAL A 22 -4.09 7.88 3.64
N ARG A 23 -4.47 8.18 2.40
CA ARG A 23 -5.55 9.15 2.09
C ARG A 23 -6.91 8.62 2.51
N ASP A 24 -7.14 7.31 2.38
CA ASP A 24 -8.36 6.66 2.82
C ASP A 24 -8.41 6.62 4.35
N VAL A 25 -7.26 6.40 5.00
CA VAL A 25 -7.14 6.50 6.46
C VAL A 25 -7.48 7.91 6.94
N ALA A 26 -6.93 8.96 6.32
CA ALA A 26 -7.22 10.34 6.69
C ALA A 26 -8.70 10.68 6.51
N LEU A 27 -9.30 10.29 5.38
CA LEU A 27 -10.72 10.48 5.13
C LEU A 27 -11.59 9.76 6.18
N ALA A 28 -11.25 8.52 6.52
CA ALA A 28 -11.97 7.75 7.53
C ALA A 28 -11.94 8.43 8.91
N HIS A 29 -10.81 9.02 9.30
CA HIS A 29 -10.72 9.79 10.55
C HIS A 29 -11.64 11.01 10.52
N VAL A 30 -11.65 11.78 9.44
CA VAL A 30 -12.53 12.96 9.29
C VAL A 30 -14.00 12.53 9.37
N ARG A 31 -14.40 11.51 8.61
CA ARG A 31 -15.78 11.00 8.58
C ARG A 31 -16.25 10.49 9.95
N ALA A 32 -15.38 9.79 10.67
CA ALA A 32 -15.69 9.29 12.01
C ALA A 32 -15.86 10.41 13.05
N MET A 33 -15.29 11.60 12.82
CA MET A 33 -15.51 12.77 13.67
C MET A 33 -16.78 13.53 13.29
N GLU A 34 -17.14 13.57 12.02
CA GLU A 34 -18.26 14.37 11.49
C GLU A 34 -19.62 13.66 11.58
N LEU A 35 -19.64 12.33 11.55
CA LEU A 35 -20.88 11.53 11.51
C LEU A 35 -21.25 11.00 12.91
N PRO A 36 -22.26 11.56 13.59
CA PRO A 36 -22.59 11.18 14.97
C PRO A 36 -22.88 9.68 15.17
N GLU A 37 -23.47 9.01 14.17
CA GLU A 37 -23.80 7.59 14.16
C GLU A 37 -22.57 6.66 14.23
N THR A 38 -21.38 7.19 13.94
CA THR A 38 -20.11 6.46 14.01
C THR A 38 -19.52 6.43 15.44
N GLY A 39 -20.13 7.17 16.37
CA GLY A 39 -19.72 7.21 17.77
C GLY A 39 -19.65 5.83 18.43
N GLY A 40 -18.53 5.53 19.10
CA GLY A 40 -18.30 4.25 19.78
C GLY A 40 -18.09 3.04 18.86
N LYS A 41 -17.98 3.25 17.54
CA LYS A 41 -17.70 2.19 16.57
C LYS A 41 -16.21 2.03 16.33
N ARG A 42 -15.83 0.83 15.89
CA ARG A 42 -14.49 0.51 15.39
C ARG A 42 -14.60 0.16 13.91
N PHE A 43 -13.70 0.72 13.12
CA PHE A 43 -13.64 0.56 11.68
C PHE A 43 -12.34 -0.12 11.29
N TYR A 44 -12.42 -1.25 10.60
CA TYR A 44 -11.24 -1.91 10.07
C TYR A 44 -10.98 -1.40 8.65
N LEU A 45 -9.90 -0.63 8.50
CA LEU A 45 -9.54 0.00 7.22
C LEU A 45 -8.55 -0.89 6.46
N VAL A 46 -9.06 -1.63 5.49
CA VAL A 46 -8.27 -2.52 4.63
C VAL A 46 -8.81 -2.45 3.23
N ALA A 47 -7.96 -2.20 2.24
CA ALA A 47 -8.32 -2.23 0.83
C ALA A 47 -8.24 -3.66 0.27
N GLU A 48 -7.07 -4.30 0.45
CA GLU A 48 -6.76 -5.63 -0.07
C GLU A 48 -5.52 -6.24 0.63
N HIS A 49 -5.19 -7.49 0.25
CA HIS A 49 -3.95 -8.14 0.68
C HIS A 49 -2.76 -7.77 -0.22
N PHE A 50 -1.63 -7.42 0.37
CA PHE A 50 -0.40 -7.04 -0.32
C PHE A 50 0.78 -7.96 -0.01
N SER A 51 1.82 -7.87 -0.84
CA SER A 51 3.15 -8.39 -0.55
C SER A 51 4.22 -7.51 -1.15
N ASN A 52 5.45 -7.64 -0.63
CA ASN A 52 6.62 -7.02 -1.22
C ASN A 52 6.81 -7.46 -2.68
N LYS A 53 6.47 -8.72 -3.03
CA LYS A 53 6.45 -9.15 -4.44
C LYS A 53 5.49 -8.31 -5.27
N LYS A 54 4.22 -8.21 -4.86
CA LYS A 54 3.22 -7.40 -5.58
C LYS A 54 3.65 -5.95 -5.75
N ILE A 55 4.24 -5.35 -4.70
CA ILE A 55 4.78 -3.98 -4.77
C ILE A 55 5.91 -3.92 -5.81
N ALA A 56 6.88 -4.84 -5.75
CA ALA A 56 7.99 -4.86 -6.70
C ALA A 56 7.51 -5.05 -8.15
N ASP A 57 6.54 -5.92 -8.38
CA ASP A 57 5.96 -6.18 -9.70
C ASP A 57 5.22 -4.94 -10.25
N ILE A 58 4.46 -4.23 -9.40
CA ILE A 58 3.86 -2.93 -9.76
C ILE A 58 4.93 -1.92 -10.15
N ILE A 59 6.02 -1.81 -9.38
CA ILE A 59 7.11 -0.87 -9.69
C ILE A 59 7.81 -1.24 -11.00
N LYS A 60 8.11 -2.53 -11.23
CA LYS A 60 8.73 -3.04 -12.47
C LYS A 60 7.88 -2.72 -13.71
N ALA A 61 6.55 -2.84 -13.58
CA ALA A 61 5.60 -2.60 -14.66
C ALA A 61 5.42 -1.10 -14.97
N GLU A 62 5.22 -0.28 -13.94
CA GLU A 62 4.85 1.14 -14.10
C GLU A 62 6.05 2.08 -14.18
N PHE A 63 7.23 1.66 -13.71
CA PHE A 63 8.47 2.45 -13.72
C PHE A 63 9.67 1.65 -14.26
N PRO A 64 9.73 1.37 -15.57
CA PRO A 64 10.81 0.57 -16.17
C PRO A 64 12.22 1.08 -15.87
N GLN A 65 12.40 2.39 -15.66
CA GLN A 65 13.66 3.01 -15.28
C GLN A 65 14.19 2.56 -13.90
N LEU A 66 13.32 2.01 -13.04
CA LEU A 66 13.68 1.50 -11.72
C LEU A 66 14.00 0.01 -11.71
N LYS A 67 13.88 -0.71 -12.83
CA LYS A 67 14.11 -2.17 -12.89
C LYS A 67 15.46 -2.58 -12.30
N LYS A 68 16.54 -1.85 -12.63
CA LYS A 68 17.90 -2.09 -12.10
C LYS A 68 18.05 -1.91 -10.58
N ARG A 69 17.04 -1.36 -9.91
CA ARG A 69 17.00 -1.12 -8.45
C ARG A 69 16.15 -2.18 -7.73
N LEU A 70 15.58 -3.13 -8.45
CA LEU A 70 14.75 -4.22 -7.93
C LEU A 70 15.44 -5.55 -8.15
N PRO A 71 15.05 -6.63 -7.46
CA PRO A 71 15.59 -7.96 -7.70
C PRO A 71 15.44 -8.40 -9.16
N ASP A 72 16.55 -8.83 -9.74
CA ASP A 72 16.60 -9.38 -11.10
C ASP A 72 15.93 -10.77 -11.17
N VAL A 73 16.01 -11.55 -10.09
CA VAL A 73 15.37 -12.85 -9.96
C VAL A 73 13.91 -12.68 -9.57
N GLU A 74 13.03 -13.46 -10.21
CA GLU A 74 11.63 -13.58 -9.77
C GLU A 74 11.60 -14.08 -8.33
N SER A 75 11.24 -13.20 -7.41
CA SER A 75 11.01 -13.56 -6.01
C SER A 75 9.68 -14.30 -5.92
N GLU A 76 9.61 -15.31 -5.05
CA GLU A 76 8.34 -15.96 -4.71
C GLU A 76 7.44 -15.01 -3.93
N ASP A 77 6.12 -15.17 -4.08
CA ASP A 77 5.17 -14.45 -3.24
C ASP A 77 5.10 -15.12 -1.87
N ASP A 78 5.25 -14.35 -0.80
CA ASP A 78 5.24 -14.86 0.57
C ASP A 78 3.84 -14.83 1.20
N ILE A 79 2.81 -14.43 0.45
CA ILE A 79 1.41 -14.57 0.87
C ILE A 79 1.07 -16.06 0.96
N PRO A 80 0.63 -16.55 2.14
CA PRO A 80 0.19 -17.93 2.28
C PRO A 80 -0.99 -18.25 1.37
N GLN A 81 -1.08 -19.49 0.86
CA GLN A 81 -2.23 -19.94 0.07
C GLN A 81 -3.59 -19.70 0.77
N LYS A 82 -3.57 -19.72 2.11
CA LYS A 82 -4.71 -19.38 2.96
C LYS A 82 -4.33 -18.24 3.89
N VAL A 83 -4.32 -17.01 3.36
CA VAL A 83 -4.29 -15.79 4.18
C VAL A 83 -5.65 -15.60 4.86
N TYR A 84 -5.65 -15.02 6.06
CA TYR A 84 -6.88 -14.69 6.78
C TYR A 84 -7.74 -13.72 5.96
N GLY A 85 -9.07 -13.81 6.09
CA GLY A 85 -9.98 -12.85 5.48
C GLY A 85 -10.05 -11.54 6.26
N PHE A 86 -10.72 -10.55 5.68
CA PHE A 86 -11.14 -9.33 6.38
C PHE A 86 -12.54 -8.93 5.94
N ASP A 87 -13.24 -8.24 6.82
CA ASP A 87 -14.52 -7.60 6.54
C ASP A 87 -14.37 -6.11 6.88
N ASN A 88 -14.64 -5.27 5.88
CA ASN A 88 -14.57 -3.83 5.96
C ASN A 88 -15.92 -3.17 5.58
N GLU A 89 -17.01 -3.93 5.48
CA GLU A 89 -18.33 -3.45 5.07
C GLU A 89 -18.74 -2.21 5.87
N ARG A 90 -18.60 -2.27 7.20
CA ARG A 90 -18.91 -1.14 8.09
C ARG A 90 -18.18 0.16 7.71
N SER A 91 -16.91 0.08 7.33
CA SER A 91 -16.15 1.27 6.93
C SER A 91 -16.57 1.81 5.57
N ARG A 92 -17.02 0.94 4.66
CA ARG A 92 -17.55 1.36 3.36
C ARG A 92 -18.91 2.03 3.53
N GLU A 93 -19.79 1.40 4.30
CA GLU A 93 -21.17 1.85 4.45
C GLU A 93 -21.31 3.07 5.36
N MET A 94 -20.71 3.04 6.55
CA MET A 94 -20.90 4.11 7.53
C MET A 94 -19.99 5.30 7.30
N LEU A 95 -18.77 5.10 6.80
CA LEU A 95 -17.82 6.19 6.55
C LEU A 95 -17.78 6.62 5.07
N GLY A 96 -18.46 5.90 4.17
CA GLY A 96 -18.45 6.19 2.74
C GLY A 96 -17.08 6.01 2.09
N ILE A 97 -16.26 5.06 2.57
CA ILE A 97 -14.90 4.88 2.07
C ILE A 97 -14.89 4.00 0.81
N GLU A 98 -14.40 4.60 -0.27
CA GLU A 98 -13.99 3.88 -1.48
C GLU A 98 -12.47 3.70 -1.47
N TYR A 99 -12.04 2.47 -1.19
CA TYR A 99 -10.62 2.16 -1.04
C TYR A 99 -9.85 2.25 -2.36
N ARG A 100 -8.70 2.94 -2.32
CA ARG A 100 -7.71 2.94 -3.38
C ARG A 100 -7.00 1.60 -3.44
N SER A 101 -6.74 1.12 -4.66
CA SER A 101 -5.97 -0.11 -4.87
C SER A 101 -4.50 0.08 -4.48
N LEU A 102 -3.84 -1.03 -4.14
CA LEU A 102 -2.40 -1.11 -3.91
C LEU A 102 -1.62 -0.53 -5.09
N LYS A 103 -2.03 -0.84 -6.32
CA LYS A 103 -1.41 -0.28 -7.53
C LYS A 103 -1.43 1.26 -7.53
N THR A 104 -2.59 1.86 -7.25
CA THR A 104 -2.73 3.32 -7.22
C THR A 104 -1.83 3.92 -6.15
N SER A 105 -1.88 3.39 -4.93
CA SER A 105 -1.06 3.87 -3.82
C SER A 105 0.44 3.74 -4.09
N VAL A 106 0.88 2.60 -4.63
CA VAL A 106 2.30 2.35 -4.95
C VAL A 106 2.77 3.30 -6.05
N VAL A 107 2.00 3.47 -7.13
CA VAL A 107 2.35 4.39 -8.24
C VAL A 107 2.48 5.82 -7.74
N ASP A 108 1.51 6.31 -6.98
CA ASP A 108 1.53 7.67 -6.44
C ASP A 108 2.70 7.88 -5.48
N THR A 109 2.98 6.88 -4.62
CA THR A 109 4.12 6.92 -3.69
C THR A 109 5.46 6.97 -4.44
N VAL A 110 5.64 6.14 -5.47
CA VAL A 110 6.88 6.13 -6.26
C VAL A 110 7.07 7.44 -7.00
N ARG A 111 6.01 8.02 -7.59
CA ARG A 111 6.07 9.34 -8.23
C ARG A 111 6.50 10.41 -7.23
N SER A 112 5.88 10.45 -6.05
CA SER A 112 6.23 11.38 -4.97
C SER A 112 7.71 11.29 -4.58
N ILE A 113 8.24 10.07 -4.42
CA ILE A 113 9.66 9.85 -4.11
C ILE A 113 10.56 10.34 -5.27
N LEU A 114 10.23 10.01 -6.52
CA LEU A 114 11.03 10.43 -7.67
C LEU A 114 11.01 11.95 -7.89
N ASP A 115 9.89 12.60 -7.61
CA ASP A 115 9.79 14.05 -7.69
C ASP A 115 10.56 14.73 -6.55
N PHE A 116 10.55 14.14 -5.35
CA PHE A 116 11.39 14.59 -4.24
C PHE A 116 12.89 14.44 -4.53
N ASP A 117 13.31 13.32 -5.15
CA ASP A 117 14.72 13.12 -5.55
C ASP A 117 15.18 14.17 -6.58
N LYS A 118 14.28 14.67 -7.46
CA LYS A 118 14.61 15.71 -8.45
C LYS A 118 14.77 17.10 -7.83
N THR A 119 14.08 17.39 -6.74
CA THR A 119 14.10 18.72 -6.11
C THR A 119 15.31 18.95 -5.20
N GLY A 120 16.18 17.95 -5.02
CA GLY A 120 17.52 18.14 -4.42
C GLY A 120 17.52 18.45 -2.93
N VAL A 121 16.46 18.11 -2.18
CA VAL A 121 16.31 18.47 -0.76
C VAL A 121 17.10 17.53 0.18
N ILE A 122 18.09 16.78 -0.32
CA ILE A 122 19.05 16.08 0.54
C ILE A 122 20.45 16.11 -0.07
N GLY A 123 21.37 16.75 0.67
CA GLY A 123 22.80 16.47 0.62
C GLY A 123 23.18 15.27 1.48
#